data_AF-A0A9E0CQQ4-F1
#
_entry.id   AF-A0A9E0CQQ4-F1
#
_cell.length_a   1.000
_cell.length_b   1.000
_cell.length_c   1.000
_cell.angle_alpha   90.00
_cell.angle_beta   90.00
_cell.angle_gamma   90.00
#
_symmetry.space_group_name_H-M   'P 1'
#
loop_
_entity.id
_entity.type
_entity.pdbx_description
1 polymer ?
#
loop_
_entity_poly.entity_id
_entity_poly.type
_entity_poly.pdbx_seq_one_letter_code
_entity_poly.pdbx_strand_id
1 'polypeptide(L)'
;MTNSDLTATGRAERLSHIARAWWPVPAIIAATLTAQQLLLTSQHDVGGHAAEHLAGASAPFMAAALLSIMFWATPRAPRQVDLLVVSCVWFATTLLVMLGNLRVVDDLVAAGYSSTPTGSVPDVADHSLANSSVWYAAAAALLLVAAWRRRRHVGNRATIVAVVTTVIIPPWIVPGAGVIVLAIVRLARRGRPASSVPTTGEWMTAATTLA
;
A
#
# COMPACT_ATOMS: atom_id res chain seq x y z
N MET A 1 -36.07 30.73 -11.70
CA MET A 1 -35.14 29.80 -11.03
C MET A 1 -35.96 28.87 -10.17
N THR A 2 -36.09 27.62 -10.60
CA THR A 2 -36.86 26.59 -9.90
C THR A 2 -35.95 25.85 -8.90
N ASN A 3 -36.53 25.27 -7.85
CA ASN A 3 -35.78 24.52 -6.83
C ASN A 3 -34.89 23.40 -7.41
N SER A 4 -35.18 22.90 -8.61
CA SER A 4 -34.35 21.94 -9.35
C SER A 4 -32.97 22.49 -9.75
N ASP A 5 -32.88 23.78 -10.14
CA ASP A 5 -31.60 24.38 -10.59
C ASP A 5 -30.61 24.58 -9.44
N LEU A 6 -31.11 24.87 -8.23
CA LEU A 6 -30.31 25.00 -7.01
C LEU A 6 -29.72 23.66 -6.54
N THR A 7 -30.40 22.54 -6.82
CA THR A 7 -29.91 21.20 -6.47
C THR A 7 -28.85 20.68 -7.45
N ALA A 8 -28.96 21.04 -8.73
CA ALA A 8 -28.04 20.61 -9.77
C ALA A 8 -26.66 21.28 -9.63
N THR A 9 -26.63 22.59 -9.38
CA THR A 9 -25.39 23.37 -9.16
C THR A 9 -24.66 22.92 -7.89
N GLY A 10 -25.38 22.74 -6.78
CA GLY A 10 -24.79 22.22 -5.54
C GLY A 10 -24.23 20.80 -5.66
N ARG A 11 -24.86 19.94 -6.50
CA ARG A 11 -24.34 18.60 -6.79
C ARG A 11 -23.07 18.64 -7.63
N ALA A 12 -23.02 19.49 -8.65
CA ALA A 12 -21.87 19.66 -9.53
C ALA A 12 -20.65 20.22 -8.77
N GLU A 13 -20.85 21.23 -7.91
CA GLU A 13 -19.77 21.78 -7.08
C GLU A 13 -19.21 20.73 -6.12
N ARG A 14 -20.08 19.96 -5.46
CA ARG A 14 -19.68 18.86 -4.57
C ARG A 14 -18.89 17.79 -5.31
N LEU A 15 -19.33 17.39 -6.51
CA LEU A 15 -18.61 16.45 -7.36
C LEU A 15 -17.23 17.00 -7.77
N SER A 16 -17.15 18.28 -8.15
CA SER A 16 -15.88 18.93 -8.51
C SER A 16 -14.89 18.98 -7.35
N HIS A 17 -15.39 19.18 -6.12
CA HIS A 17 -14.57 19.21 -4.92
C HIS A 17 -14.08 17.81 -4.55
N ILE A 18 -14.92 16.79 -4.69
CA ILE A 18 -14.52 15.40 -4.53
C ILE A 18 -13.47 15.02 -5.58
N ALA A 19 -13.69 15.33 -6.86
CA ALA A 19 -12.71 15.03 -7.91
C ALA A 19 -11.35 15.70 -7.64
N ARG A 20 -11.35 17.00 -7.29
CA ARG A 20 -10.12 17.73 -6.94
C ARG A 20 -9.46 17.28 -5.64
N ALA A 21 -10.24 16.74 -4.70
CA ALA A 21 -9.66 16.15 -3.51
C ALA A 21 -9.00 14.80 -3.84
N TRP A 22 -9.62 13.98 -4.70
CA TRP A 22 -9.24 12.58 -4.88
C TRP A 22 -8.29 12.29 -6.04
N TRP A 23 -8.06 13.21 -6.97
CA TRP A 23 -7.15 13.02 -8.11
C TRP A 23 -5.71 12.58 -7.75
N PRO A 24 -5.13 12.90 -6.58
CA PRO A 24 -3.76 12.46 -6.28
C PRO A 24 -3.65 10.94 -6.20
N VAL A 25 -4.70 10.22 -5.79
CA VAL A 25 -4.68 8.76 -5.65
C VAL A 25 -4.49 8.06 -7.00
N PRO A 26 -5.35 8.27 -8.03
CA PRO A 26 -5.14 7.66 -9.34
C PRO A 26 -3.85 8.17 -10.00
N ALA A 27 -3.45 9.42 -9.78
CA ALA A 27 -2.17 9.93 -10.31
C ALA A 27 -0.95 9.20 -9.72
N ILE A 28 -0.93 8.97 -8.41
CA ILE A 28 0.11 8.18 -7.73
C ILE A 28 0.16 6.77 -8.29
N ILE A 29 -1.00 6.10 -8.39
CA ILE A 29 -1.10 4.72 -8.90
C ILE A 29 -0.57 4.66 -10.34
N ALA A 30 -1.06 5.53 -11.21
CA ALA A 30 -0.64 5.60 -12.61
C ALA A 30 0.87 5.83 -12.73
N ALA A 31 1.44 6.76 -11.94
CA ALA A 31 2.87 7.03 -11.92
C ALA A 31 3.68 5.80 -11.49
N THR A 32 3.28 5.11 -10.41
CA THR A 32 3.99 3.92 -9.93
C THR A 32 3.90 2.75 -10.91
N LEU A 33 2.75 2.53 -11.56
CA LEU A 33 2.59 1.50 -12.58
C LEU A 33 3.40 1.81 -13.84
N THR A 34 3.44 3.09 -14.24
CA THR A 34 4.24 3.54 -15.38
C THR A 34 5.73 3.33 -15.09
N ALA A 35 6.19 3.70 -13.90
CA ALA A 35 7.57 3.48 -13.48
C ALA A 35 7.92 1.99 -13.43
N GLN A 36 7.04 1.14 -12.89
CA GLN A 36 7.23 -0.32 -12.91
C GLN A 36 7.36 -0.86 -14.33
N GLN A 37 6.46 -0.43 -15.23
CA GLN A 37 6.48 -0.86 -16.62
C GLN A 37 7.76 -0.44 -17.35
N LEU A 38 8.19 0.81 -17.16
CA LEU A 38 9.36 1.38 -17.86
C LEU A 38 10.70 0.91 -17.32
N LEU A 39 10.79 0.66 -16.01
CA LEU A 39 12.05 0.32 -15.34
C LEU A 39 12.26 -1.18 -15.21
N LEU A 40 11.19 -1.98 -15.25
CA LEU A 40 11.24 -3.39 -14.90
C LEU A 40 10.75 -4.26 -16.06
N THR A 41 9.47 -4.13 -16.43
CA THR A 41 8.85 -5.02 -17.43
C THR A 41 9.41 -4.82 -18.85
N SER A 42 9.73 -3.59 -19.25
CA SER A 42 10.23 -3.31 -20.60
C SER A 42 11.67 -3.80 -20.86
N GLN A 43 12.42 -4.08 -19.79
CA GLN A 43 13.84 -4.44 -19.86
C GLN A 43 14.07 -5.96 -19.85
N HIS A 44 13.06 -6.74 -19.45
CA HIS A 44 13.19 -8.18 -19.26
C HIS A 44 12.11 -8.93 -20.04
N ASP A 45 12.51 -9.69 -21.05
CA ASP A 45 11.65 -10.66 -21.74
C ASP A 45 11.93 -12.05 -21.17
N VAL A 46 11.25 -12.37 -20.06
CA VAL A 46 11.45 -13.60 -19.30
C VAL A 46 10.12 -14.30 -19.02
N GLY A 47 10.17 -15.63 -18.97
CA GLY A 47 9.03 -16.50 -18.70
C GLY A 47 9.28 -17.44 -17.52
N GLY A 48 8.36 -18.39 -17.30
CA GLY A 48 8.54 -19.45 -16.32
C GLY A 48 8.89 -18.94 -14.92
N HIS A 49 9.90 -19.54 -14.30
CA HIS A 49 10.33 -19.19 -12.95
C HIS A 49 10.91 -17.77 -12.83
N ALA A 50 11.65 -17.32 -13.85
CA ALA A 50 12.22 -15.97 -13.88
C ALA A 50 11.11 -14.90 -13.89
N ALA A 51 9.98 -15.16 -14.55
CA ALA A 51 8.84 -14.25 -14.52
C ALA A 51 8.20 -14.13 -13.11
N GLU A 52 8.21 -15.20 -12.31
CA GLU A 52 7.73 -15.16 -10.92
C GLU A 52 8.60 -14.23 -10.07
N HIS A 53 9.93 -14.31 -10.22
CA HIS A 53 10.87 -13.40 -9.59
C HIS A 53 10.72 -11.96 -10.09
N LEU A 54 10.57 -11.76 -11.41
CA LEU A 54 10.34 -10.44 -11.98
C LEU A 54 9.05 -9.79 -11.43
N ALA A 55 7.99 -10.58 -11.25
CA ALA A 55 6.77 -10.11 -10.60
C ALA A 55 7.03 -9.72 -9.13
N GLY A 56 7.79 -10.53 -8.38
CA GLY A 56 8.22 -10.21 -7.02
C GLY A 56 9.04 -8.92 -6.92
N ALA A 57 9.82 -8.60 -7.96
CA ALA A 57 10.61 -7.37 -8.03
C ALA A 57 9.78 -6.08 -8.11
N SER A 58 8.46 -6.18 -8.32
CA SER A 58 7.54 -5.02 -8.31
C SER A 58 7.23 -4.45 -6.91
N ALA A 59 7.65 -5.11 -5.83
CA ALA A 59 7.31 -4.74 -4.45
C ALA A 59 7.53 -3.24 -4.09
N PRO A 60 8.63 -2.58 -4.50
CA PRO A 60 8.84 -1.16 -4.20
C PRO A 60 7.79 -0.23 -4.80
N PHE A 61 7.26 -0.54 -5.98
CA PHE A 61 6.28 0.34 -6.66
C PHE A 61 4.96 0.35 -5.90
N MET A 62 4.51 -0.82 -5.44
CA MET A 62 3.37 -0.94 -4.53
C MET A 62 3.64 -0.20 -3.21
N ALA A 63 4.83 -0.36 -2.61
CA ALA A 63 5.17 0.31 -1.36
C ALA A 63 5.17 1.85 -1.52
N ALA A 64 5.75 2.36 -2.61
CA ALA A 64 5.73 3.78 -2.94
C ALA A 64 4.30 4.33 -3.08
N ALA A 65 3.43 3.59 -3.79
CA ALA A 65 2.02 3.97 -3.93
C ALA A 65 1.31 4.03 -2.57
N LEU A 66 1.46 2.98 -1.76
CA LEU A 66 0.83 2.88 -0.44
C LEU A 66 1.30 3.99 0.50
N LEU A 67 2.61 4.23 0.60
CA LEU A 67 3.16 5.30 1.43
C LEU A 67 2.66 6.67 0.98
N SER A 68 2.68 6.93 -0.34
CA SER A 68 2.22 8.20 -0.90
C SER A 68 0.73 8.43 -0.60
N ILE A 69 -0.12 7.42 -0.79
CA ILE A 69 -1.54 7.47 -0.44
C ILE A 69 -1.73 7.70 1.06
N MET A 70 -0.98 6.99 1.91
CA MET A 70 -1.10 7.11 3.37
C MET A 70 -0.71 8.49 3.89
N PHE A 71 0.40 9.06 3.40
CA PHE A 71 0.86 10.40 3.76
C PHE A 71 -0.05 11.48 3.20
N TRP A 72 -0.49 11.35 1.94
CA TRP A 72 -1.50 12.22 1.37
C TRP A 72 -2.80 12.20 2.19
N ALA A 73 -3.28 11.01 2.57
CA ALA A 73 -4.48 10.85 3.38
C ALA A 73 -4.33 11.33 4.83
N THR A 74 -3.09 11.57 5.29
CA THR A 74 -2.77 11.90 6.67
C THR A 74 -1.77 13.07 6.74
N PRO A 75 -2.20 14.32 6.51
CA PRO A 75 -1.29 15.46 6.35
C PRO A 75 -0.39 15.76 7.56
N ARG A 76 -0.73 15.25 8.75
CA ARG A 76 0.10 15.36 9.96
C ARG A 76 1.23 14.33 10.04
N ALA A 77 1.11 13.20 9.33
CA ALA A 77 2.09 12.11 9.39
C ALA A 77 3.48 12.48 8.86
N PRO A 78 3.65 13.28 7.78
CA PRO A 78 4.97 13.68 7.30
C PRO A 78 5.76 14.54 8.31
N ARG A 79 5.11 15.11 9.32
CA ARG A 79 5.77 15.90 10.37
C ARG A 79 6.27 15.03 11.54
N GLN A 80 6.04 13.73 11.49
CA GLN A 80 6.36 12.78 12.56
C GLN A 80 7.57 11.95 12.13
N VAL A 81 8.75 12.32 12.63
CA VAL A 81 10.04 11.74 12.22
C VAL A 81 10.06 10.22 12.35
N ASP A 82 9.46 9.67 13.41
CA ASP A 82 9.37 8.22 13.60
C ASP A 82 8.60 7.54 12.46
N LEU A 83 7.50 8.12 11.98
CA LEU A 83 6.74 7.59 10.84
C LEU A 83 7.53 7.66 9.54
N LEU A 84 8.29 8.73 9.32
CA LEU A 84 9.17 8.84 8.15
C LEU A 84 10.25 7.76 8.20
N VAL A 85 10.95 7.63 9.33
CA VAL A 85 12.02 6.64 9.50
C VAL A 85 11.49 5.23 9.27
N VAL A 86 10.39 4.83 9.92
CA VAL A 86 9.86 3.47 9.72
C VAL A 86 9.32 3.24 8.30
N SER A 87 8.78 4.27 7.65
CA SER A 87 8.36 4.19 6.26
C SER A 87 9.55 4.02 5.32
N CYS A 88 10.64 4.76 5.54
CA CYS A 88 11.88 4.62 4.79
C CYS A 88 12.51 3.24 4.99
N VAL A 89 12.53 2.72 6.22
CA VAL A 89 13.03 1.37 6.51
C VAL A 89 12.20 0.32 5.78
N TRP A 90 10.86 0.40 5.85
CA TRP A 90 10.00 -0.53 5.12
C TRP A 90 10.20 -0.43 3.60
N PHE A 91 10.25 0.78 3.05
CA PHE A 91 10.52 0.99 1.63
C PHE A 91 11.89 0.42 1.22
N ALA A 92 12.94 0.68 2.00
CA ALA A 92 14.28 0.12 1.75
C ALA A 92 14.28 -1.41 1.76
N THR A 93 13.53 -2.05 2.66
CA THR A 93 13.41 -3.52 2.64
C THR A 93 12.69 -4.03 1.39
N THR A 94 11.73 -3.29 0.82
CA THR A 94 11.15 -3.66 -0.48
C THR A 94 12.12 -3.49 -1.64
N LEU A 95 13.03 -2.51 -1.59
CA LEU A 95 14.12 -2.40 -2.56
C LEU A 95 15.08 -3.59 -2.48
N LEU A 96 15.33 -4.14 -1.29
CA LEU A 96 16.08 -5.39 -1.14
C LEU A 96 15.34 -6.58 -1.75
N VAL A 97 14.01 -6.65 -1.63
CA VAL A 97 13.19 -7.66 -2.32
C VAL A 97 13.36 -7.53 -3.84
N MET A 98 13.28 -6.32 -4.38
CA MET A 98 13.54 -6.06 -5.80
C MET A 98 14.93 -6.51 -6.23
N LEU A 99 15.96 -6.09 -5.49
CA LEU A 99 17.35 -6.45 -5.80
C LEU A 99 17.58 -7.97 -5.73
N GLY A 100 17.06 -8.65 -4.72
CA GLY A 100 17.17 -10.09 -4.58
C GLY A 100 16.51 -10.83 -5.73
N ASN A 101 15.30 -10.42 -6.13
CA ASN A 101 14.60 -11.02 -7.25
C ASN A 101 15.27 -10.75 -8.60
N LEU A 102 15.75 -9.53 -8.84
CA LEU A 102 16.46 -9.19 -10.08
C LEU A 102 17.77 -9.99 -10.22
N ARG A 103 18.50 -10.21 -9.12
CA ARG A 103 19.68 -11.09 -9.14
C ARG A 103 19.34 -12.51 -9.57
N VAL A 104 18.25 -13.08 -9.05
CA VAL A 104 17.79 -14.41 -9.47
C VAL A 104 17.42 -14.43 -10.96
N VAL A 105 16.74 -13.39 -11.45
CA VAL A 105 16.43 -13.26 -12.89
C VAL A 105 17.72 -13.21 -13.73
N ASP A 106 18.68 -12.38 -13.33
CA ASP A 106 19.96 -12.24 -14.04
C ASP A 106 20.75 -13.56 -14.06
N ASP A 107 20.83 -14.27 -12.93
CA ASP A 107 21.48 -15.58 -12.82
C ASP A 107 20.81 -16.61 -13.75
N LEU A 108 19.48 -16.66 -13.77
CA LEU A 108 18.72 -17.57 -14.63
C LEU A 108 18.90 -17.25 -16.12
N VAL A 109 18.89 -15.96 -16.48
CA VAL A 109 19.14 -15.52 -17.86
C VAL A 109 20.57 -15.88 -18.28
N ALA A 110 21.56 -15.62 -17.43
CA ALA A 110 22.97 -15.93 -17.69
C ALA A 110 23.20 -17.44 -17.85
N ALA A 111 22.47 -18.27 -17.10
CA ALA A 111 22.53 -19.73 -17.19
C ALA A 111 21.69 -20.32 -18.35
N GLY A 112 20.95 -19.51 -19.11
CA GLY A 112 20.15 -19.96 -20.25
C GLY A 112 18.76 -20.52 -19.89
N TYR A 113 18.26 -20.24 -18.68
CA TYR A 113 16.98 -20.73 -18.15
C TYR A 113 15.90 -19.63 -18.03
N SER A 114 15.96 -18.60 -18.87
CA SER A 114 15.10 -17.40 -18.81
C SER A 114 13.58 -17.67 -18.95
N SER A 115 13.19 -18.82 -19.49
CA SER A 115 11.79 -19.21 -19.71
C SER A 115 11.46 -20.59 -19.15
N THR A 116 12.35 -21.16 -18.34
CA THR A 116 12.21 -22.53 -17.84
C THR A 116 11.15 -22.58 -16.73
N PRO A 117 10.21 -23.55 -16.76
CA PRO A 117 9.22 -23.71 -15.70
C PRO A 117 9.87 -24.05 -14.35
N THR A 118 9.31 -23.54 -13.25
CA THR A 118 9.83 -23.66 -11.87
C THR A 118 10.21 -25.08 -11.45
N GLY A 119 9.43 -26.09 -11.83
CA GLY A 119 9.73 -27.50 -11.50
C GLY A 119 10.93 -28.11 -12.25
N SER A 120 11.48 -27.40 -13.23
CA SER A 120 12.54 -27.89 -14.14
C SER A 120 13.80 -27.02 -14.10
N VAL A 121 13.84 -25.99 -13.25
CA VAL A 121 15.01 -25.11 -13.11
C VAL A 121 16.05 -25.81 -12.24
N PRO A 122 17.30 -25.99 -12.70
CA PRO A 122 18.38 -26.48 -11.85
C PRO A 122 18.77 -25.44 -10.79
N ASP A 123 19.39 -25.88 -9.69
CA ASP A 123 19.86 -24.99 -8.63
C ASP A 123 21.11 -24.21 -9.09
N VAL A 124 20.88 -23.08 -9.77
CA VAL A 124 21.94 -22.26 -10.40
C VAL A 124 21.89 -20.78 -9.99
N ALA A 125 20.82 -20.34 -9.32
CA ALA A 125 20.62 -18.93 -8.94
C ALA A 125 20.65 -18.75 -7.42
N ASP A 126 21.27 -17.67 -6.93
CA ASP A 126 21.32 -17.39 -5.50
C ASP A 126 20.01 -16.77 -4.98
N HIS A 127 19.21 -17.60 -4.30
CA HIS A 127 17.93 -17.19 -3.72
C HIS A 127 18.05 -16.55 -2.33
N SER A 128 19.25 -16.47 -1.74
CA SER A 128 19.43 -16.08 -0.33
C SER A 128 18.87 -14.69 -0.02
N LEU A 129 19.14 -13.70 -0.87
CA LEU A 129 18.66 -12.34 -0.70
C LEU A 129 17.15 -12.24 -0.96
N ALA A 130 16.64 -12.88 -2.01
CA ALA A 130 15.21 -12.91 -2.32
C ALA A 130 14.40 -13.52 -1.15
N ASN A 131 14.90 -14.62 -0.58
CA ASN A 131 14.26 -15.33 0.52
C ASN A 131 14.31 -14.56 1.85
N SER A 132 15.44 -13.94 2.19
CA SER A 132 15.59 -13.23 3.46
C SER A 132 14.89 -11.86 3.46
N SER A 133 14.96 -11.14 2.34
CA SER A 133 14.43 -9.77 2.23
C SER A 133 12.92 -9.68 2.40
N VAL A 134 12.14 -10.69 1.96
CA VAL A 134 10.68 -10.71 2.15
C VAL A 134 10.31 -10.75 3.64
N TRP A 135 11.11 -11.42 4.48
CA TRP A 135 10.91 -11.43 5.93
C TRP A 135 11.30 -10.11 6.58
N TYR A 136 12.38 -9.47 6.12
CA TYR A 136 12.73 -8.12 6.58
C TYR A 136 11.62 -7.11 6.24
N ALA A 137 11.04 -7.21 5.05
CA ALA A 137 9.93 -6.36 4.64
C ALA A 137 8.65 -6.61 5.46
N ALA A 138 8.34 -7.87 5.78
CA ALA A 138 7.23 -8.20 6.67
C ALA A 138 7.45 -7.64 8.10
N ALA A 139 8.65 -7.80 8.65
CA ALA A 139 8.99 -7.27 9.97
C ALA A 139 8.91 -5.72 10.00
N ALA A 140 9.46 -5.05 8.99
CA ALA A 140 9.39 -3.60 8.86
C ALA A 140 7.93 -3.11 8.67
N ALA A 141 7.10 -3.86 7.96
CA ALA A 141 5.66 -3.56 7.85
C ALA A 141 4.94 -3.62 9.20
N LEU A 142 5.26 -4.60 10.05
CA LEU A 142 4.70 -4.69 11.41
C LEU A 142 5.14 -3.51 12.28
N LEU A 143 6.40 -3.08 12.17
CA LEU A 143 6.88 -1.86 12.83
C LEU A 143 6.12 -0.62 12.33
N LEU A 144 5.86 -0.53 11.03
CA LEU A 144 5.06 0.55 10.44
C LEU A 144 3.64 0.55 11.02
N VAL A 145 2.96 -0.60 11.06
CA VAL A 145 1.64 -0.77 11.69
C VAL A 145 1.66 -0.31 13.15
N ALA A 146 2.67 -0.73 13.92
CA ALA A 146 2.83 -0.34 15.31
C ALA A 146 3.04 1.18 15.48
N ALA A 147 3.86 1.80 14.63
CA ALA A 147 4.11 3.24 14.66
C ALA A 147 2.85 4.05 14.35
N TRP A 148 2.08 3.64 13.33
CA TRP A 148 0.80 4.25 12.97
C TRP A 148 -0.24 4.13 14.09
N ARG A 149 -0.28 2.99 14.79
CA ARG A 149 -1.10 2.80 15.99
C ARG A 149 -0.63 3.71 17.14
N ARG A 150 0.68 3.74 17.43
CA ARG A 150 1.26 4.53 18.53
C ARG A 150 0.91 6.01 18.39
N ARG A 151 0.92 6.52 17.17
CA ARG A 151 0.54 7.91 16.84
C ARG A 151 -0.97 8.13 16.71
N ARG A 152 -1.79 7.12 17.03
CA ARG A 152 -3.27 7.13 17.01
C ARG A 152 -3.88 7.47 15.64
N HIS A 153 -3.14 7.26 14.55
CA HIS A 153 -3.68 7.44 13.19
C HIS A 153 -4.63 6.31 12.80
N VAL A 154 -4.49 5.15 13.42
CA VAL A 154 -5.36 3.98 13.28
C VAL A 154 -5.77 3.45 14.66
N GLY A 155 -6.97 2.85 14.74
CA GLY A 155 -7.49 2.26 15.99
C GLY A 155 -7.13 0.77 16.13
N ASN A 156 -7.33 0.20 17.33
CA ASN A 156 -6.95 -1.18 17.65
C ASN A 156 -7.50 -2.22 16.66
N ARG A 157 -8.77 -2.11 16.23
CA ARG A 157 -9.38 -3.04 15.26
C ARG A 157 -8.61 -3.07 13.94
N ALA A 158 -8.28 -1.89 13.39
CA ALA A 158 -7.52 -1.78 12.15
C ALA A 158 -6.09 -2.32 12.32
N THR A 159 -5.46 -2.09 13.47
CA THR A 159 -4.15 -2.68 13.78
C THR A 159 -4.20 -4.21 13.82
N ILE A 160 -5.19 -4.80 14.51
CA ILE A 160 -5.33 -6.26 14.60
C ILE A 160 -5.49 -6.84 13.19
N VAL A 161 -6.39 -6.28 12.38
CA VAL A 161 -6.58 -6.73 10.99
C VAL A 161 -5.28 -6.59 10.20
N ALA A 162 -4.58 -5.45 10.28
CA ALA A 162 -3.32 -5.26 9.57
C ALA A 162 -2.23 -6.28 9.99
N VAL A 163 -2.09 -6.56 11.29
CA VAL A 163 -1.14 -7.57 11.79
C VAL A 163 -1.52 -8.95 11.28
N VAL A 164 -2.77 -9.35 11.44
CA VAL A 164 -3.29 -10.65 10.98
C VAL A 164 -3.09 -10.81 9.47
N THR A 165 -3.43 -9.79 8.68
CA THR A 165 -3.23 -9.79 7.23
C THR A 165 -1.75 -9.93 6.86
N THR A 166 -0.83 -9.29 7.59
CA THR A 166 0.62 -9.42 7.34
C THR A 166 1.16 -10.81 7.68
N VAL A 167 0.58 -11.48 8.69
CA VAL A 167 1.03 -12.81 9.14
C VAL A 167 0.43 -13.93 8.29
N ILE A 168 -0.84 -13.82 7.92
CA ILE A 168 -1.57 -14.85 7.17
C ILE A 168 -1.20 -14.82 5.70
N ILE A 169 -1.06 -13.64 5.10
CA ILE A 169 -0.69 -13.53 3.69
C ILE A 169 0.82 -13.80 3.60
N PRO A 170 1.25 -14.82 2.84
CA PRO A 170 2.65 -15.13 2.72
C PRO A 170 3.47 -13.93 2.21
N PRO A 171 4.63 -13.63 2.83
CA PRO A 171 5.38 -12.42 2.52
C PRO A 171 5.98 -12.42 1.11
N TRP A 172 6.13 -13.58 0.48
CA TRP A 172 6.54 -13.71 -0.92
C TRP A 172 5.44 -13.36 -1.93
N ILE A 173 4.16 -13.30 -1.50
CA ILE A 173 3.04 -12.85 -2.35
C ILE A 173 2.87 -11.33 -2.22
N VAL A 174 2.75 -10.83 -0.99
CA VAL A 174 2.65 -9.40 -0.68
C VAL A 174 3.43 -9.10 0.59
N PRO A 175 4.70 -8.63 0.50
CA PRO A 175 5.49 -8.33 1.68
C PRO A 175 4.89 -7.13 2.42
N GLY A 176 4.35 -7.38 3.60
CA GLY A 176 3.70 -6.34 4.40
C GLY A 176 2.25 -6.04 4.01
N ALA A 177 1.47 -7.06 3.61
CA ALA A 177 0.08 -6.91 3.20
C ALA A 177 -0.81 -6.11 4.18
N GLY A 178 -0.51 -6.08 5.47
CA GLY A 178 -1.20 -5.22 6.45
C GLY A 178 -1.09 -3.73 6.18
N VAL A 179 -0.07 -3.26 5.46
CA VAL A 179 0.05 -1.84 5.09
C VAL A 179 -1.06 -1.43 4.11
N ILE A 180 -1.55 -2.36 3.29
CA ILE A 180 -2.74 -2.14 2.43
C ILE A 180 -3.96 -1.83 3.30
N VAL A 181 -4.14 -2.55 4.40
CA VAL A 181 -5.23 -2.30 5.37
C VAL A 181 -5.12 -0.90 5.94
N LEU A 182 -3.91 -0.46 6.32
CA LEU A 182 -3.69 0.91 6.81
C LEU A 182 -4.08 1.94 5.73
N ALA A 183 -3.59 1.75 4.50
CA ALA A 183 -3.90 2.65 3.39
C ALA A 183 -5.41 2.77 3.16
N ILE A 184 -6.14 1.64 3.09
CA ILE A 184 -7.60 1.61 2.94
C ILE A 184 -8.29 2.34 4.09
N VAL A 185 -7.92 2.07 5.34
CA VAL A 185 -8.52 2.73 6.51
C VAL A 185 -8.29 4.24 6.49
N ARG A 186 -7.09 4.70 6.11
CA ARG A 186 -6.77 6.12 6.01
C ARG A 186 -7.52 6.79 4.87
N LEU A 187 -7.60 6.12 3.72
CA LEU A 187 -8.34 6.55 2.55
C LEU A 187 -9.84 6.71 2.86
N ALA A 188 -10.45 5.69 3.46
CA ALA A 188 -11.85 5.71 3.86
C ALA A 188 -12.15 6.82 4.89
N ARG A 189 -11.25 7.05 5.86
CA ARG A 189 -11.41 8.14 6.84
C ARG A 189 -11.35 9.52 6.21
N ARG A 190 -10.51 9.72 5.19
CA ARG A 190 -10.42 11.00 4.48
C ARG A 190 -11.67 11.31 3.66
N GLY A 191 -12.37 10.27 3.19
CA GLY A 191 -13.62 10.43 2.43
C GLY A 191 -14.87 10.69 3.24
N ARG A 192 -14.83 10.55 4.57
CA ARG A 192 -16.02 10.76 5.40
C ARG A 192 -16.35 12.25 5.51
N PRO A 193 -17.58 12.68 5.15
CA PRO A 193 -18.01 14.06 5.34
C PRO A 193 -18.09 14.41 6.83
N ALA A 194 -17.77 15.66 7.17
CA ALA A 194 -17.74 16.17 8.55
C ALA A 194 -19.11 16.16 9.25
N SER A 195 -20.20 15.92 8.53
CA SER A 195 -21.59 15.93 9.00
C SER A 195 -22.02 14.67 9.78
N SER A 196 -21.09 13.85 10.25
CA SER A 196 -21.38 12.67 11.11
C SER A 196 -21.14 12.93 12.59
N VAL A 197 -21.00 14.21 12.99
CA VAL A 197 -21.11 14.61 14.39
C VAL A 197 -22.62 14.69 14.69
N PRO A 198 -23.17 13.86 15.59
CA PRO A 198 -24.54 14.02 16.04
C PRO A 198 -24.66 15.45 16.58
N THR A 199 -25.57 16.23 16.02
CA THR A 199 -25.89 17.54 16.57
C THR A 199 -26.29 17.33 18.02
N THR A 200 -25.84 18.22 18.89
CA THR A 200 -25.94 18.15 20.35
C THR A 200 -27.35 17.83 20.90
N GLY A 201 -28.39 17.92 20.08
CA GLY A 201 -29.76 17.49 20.39
C GLY A 201 -30.03 15.98 20.39
N GLU A 202 -29.29 15.15 19.65
CA GLU A 202 -29.51 13.68 19.64
C GLU A 202 -28.98 12.98 20.90
N TRP A 203 -28.05 13.61 21.62
CA TRP A 203 -27.54 13.09 22.90
C TRP A 203 -28.55 13.23 24.04
N MET A 204 -29.50 14.18 23.95
CA MET A 204 -30.50 14.37 25.00
C MET A 204 -31.63 13.33 24.90
N THR A 205 -32.02 12.90 23.71
CA THR A 205 -33.08 11.88 23.51
C THR A 205 -32.62 10.45 23.82
N ALA A 206 -31.35 10.11 23.55
CA ALA A 206 -30.82 8.80 23.91
C ALA A 206 -30.61 8.62 25.43
N ALA A 207 -30.42 9.71 26.18
CA ALA A 207 -30.28 9.68 27.64
C ALA A 207 -31.64 9.54 28.36
N THR A 208 -32.76 9.89 27.72
CA THR A 208 -34.10 9.81 28.33
C THR A 208 -34.78 8.46 28.13
N THR A 209 -34.25 7.59 27.26
CA THR A 209 -34.82 6.25 26.99
C THR A 209 -34.12 5.12 27.77
N LEU A 210 -33.16 5.46 28.63
CA LEU A 210 -32.42 4.54 29.49
C LEU A 210 -32.58 4.83 31.00
N ALA A 211 -33.57 5.63 31.38
CA ALA A 211 -34.03 5.83 32.76
C ALA A 211 -35.46 5.28 32.91
#